data_AF-A0A8H7UC16-F1
#
_entry.id   AF-A0A8H7UC16-F1
#
_cell.length_a   1.000
_cell.length_b   1.000
_cell.length_c   1.000
_cell.angle_alpha   90.00
_cell.angle_beta   90.00
_cell.angle_gamma   90.00
#
_symmetry.space_group_name_H-M   'P 1'
#
loop_
_entity.id
_entity.type
_entity.pdbx_description
1 polymer ?
#
loop_
_entity_poly.entity_id
_entity_poly.type
_entity_poly.pdbx_seq_one_letter_code
_entity_poly.pdbx_strand_id
1 'polypeptide(L)'
;AVSRNYLNTKIEIIQSLALLASQPNFAANSYTAWMYSGMAVRMAQDMGLHRSISKWKMGEAEAEQRKRIWFSVYAVDRWCCAAVGRPLAICDADCDIELPQLCLEEGLDSKSKRYRMLFRNMISLSVVLGLILRQLYSPKVKSLGHDSTAIATMVSRLKTQLADWYDQIPQHCKLDDQDIARIRQAKTEPLEAELKEKIET
;
A
#
# COMPACT_ATOMS: atom_id res chain seq x y z
N ALA A 1 -21.80 19.31 19.03
CA ALA A 1 -20.35 19.12 19.34
C ALA A 1 -19.89 17.81 18.70
N VAL A 2 -19.06 17.88 17.65
CA VAL A 2 -18.52 16.67 17.00
C VAL A 2 -17.63 15.95 18.01
N SER A 3 -17.99 14.71 18.35
CA SER A 3 -17.35 13.95 19.41
C SER A 3 -15.83 13.83 19.17
N ARG A 4 -15.03 14.25 20.16
CA ARG A 4 -13.55 14.18 20.18
C ARG A 4 -12.98 12.74 20.17
N ASN A 5 -13.85 11.74 20.01
CA ASN A 5 -13.50 10.32 20.03
C ASN A 5 -12.59 9.87 18.86
N TYR A 6 -12.44 10.67 17.80
CA TYR A 6 -11.54 10.35 16.68
C TYR A 6 -10.06 10.56 17.02
N LEU A 7 -9.73 11.28 18.10
CA LEU A 7 -8.36 11.45 18.58
C LEU A 7 -7.87 10.26 19.40
N ASN A 8 -8.78 9.37 19.82
CA ASN A 8 -8.40 8.15 20.51
C ASN A 8 -8.03 7.09 19.46
N THR A 9 -6.77 6.65 19.47
CA THR A 9 -6.23 5.70 18.50
C THR A 9 -6.96 4.35 18.60
N LYS A 10 -7.74 4.01 17.56
CA LYS A 10 -8.50 2.78 17.45
C LYS A 10 -8.25 2.09 16.11
N ILE A 11 -8.29 0.76 16.09
CA ILE A 11 -8.06 -0.04 14.88
C ILE A 11 -9.05 0.33 13.78
N GLU A 12 -10.32 0.52 14.14
CA GLU A 12 -11.41 0.82 13.20
C GLU A 12 -11.20 2.17 12.51
N ILE A 13 -10.65 3.15 13.23
CA ILE A 13 -10.33 4.47 12.68
C ILE A 13 -9.17 4.35 11.70
N ILE A 14 -8.10 3.62 12.05
CA ILE A 14 -6.95 3.38 11.17
C ILE A 14 -7.41 2.71 9.88
N GLN A 15 -8.24 1.67 9.98
CA GLN A 15 -8.80 0.96 8.83
C GLN A 15 -9.66 1.87 7.95
N SER A 16 -10.53 2.67 8.57
CA SER A 16 -11.39 3.62 7.86
C SER A 16 -10.59 4.67 7.11
N LEU A 17 -9.57 5.25 7.74
CA LEU A 17 -8.68 6.24 7.11
C LEU A 17 -7.89 5.62 5.95
N ALA A 18 -7.36 4.40 6.11
CA ALA A 18 -6.65 3.69 5.04
C ALA A 18 -7.57 3.41 3.85
N LEU A 19 -8.81 2.98 4.10
CA LEU A 19 -9.81 2.75 3.06
C LEU A 19 -10.16 4.04 2.33
N LEU A 20 -10.44 5.13 3.05
CA LEU A 20 -10.73 6.44 2.46
C LEU A 20 -9.57 6.97 1.60
N ALA A 21 -8.33 6.78 2.03
CA ALA A 21 -7.15 7.17 1.28
C ALA A 21 -6.92 6.31 0.01
N SER A 22 -7.41 5.06 0.00
CA SER A 22 -7.27 4.13 -1.14
C SER A 22 -8.33 4.29 -2.24
N GLN A 23 -9.38 5.09 -2.00
CA GLN A 23 -10.49 5.21 -2.93
C GLN A 23 -10.09 5.94 -4.23
N PRO A 24 -10.39 5.39 -5.42
CA PRO A 24 -10.06 6.00 -6.71
C PRO A 24 -10.67 7.39 -6.91
N ASN A 25 -11.87 7.63 -6.35
CA ASN A 25 -12.55 8.92 -6.44
C ASN A 25 -11.79 10.05 -5.71
N PHE A 26 -10.93 9.70 -4.74
CA PHE A 26 -10.04 10.66 -4.10
C PHE A 26 -8.76 10.90 -4.88
N ALA A 27 -8.48 10.18 -5.97
CA ALA A 27 -7.41 10.57 -6.89
C ALA A 27 -7.69 11.95 -7.50
N ALA A 28 -8.96 12.32 -7.69
CA ALA A 28 -9.38 13.67 -8.10
C ALA A 28 -9.15 14.74 -7.01
N ASN A 29 -9.16 14.36 -5.72
CA ASN A 29 -8.78 15.21 -4.59
C ASN A 29 -7.57 14.62 -3.84
N SER A 30 -6.50 14.46 -4.61
CA SER A 30 -5.21 13.87 -4.26
C SER A 30 -4.64 14.34 -2.90
N TYR A 31 -4.89 15.58 -2.51
CA TYR A 31 -4.45 16.13 -1.22
C TYR A 31 -5.15 15.47 -0.02
N THR A 32 -6.46 15.26 -0.12
CA THR A 32 -7.26 14.70 0.98
C THR A 32 -6.88 13.24 1.27
N ALA A 33 -6.66 12.45 0.21
CA ALA A 33 -6.15 11.08 0.35
C ALA A 33 -4.79 11.03 1.07
N TRP A 34 -3.87 11.94 0.70
CA TRP A 34 -2.58 12.05 1.35
C TRP A 34 -2.70 12.42 2.84
N MET A 35 -3.59 13.35 3.20
CA MET A 35 -3.85 13.69 4.60
C MET A 35 -4.41 12.52 5.40
N TYR A 36 -5.39 11.78 4.87
CA TYR A 36 -5.94 10.60 5.53
C TYR A 36 -4.90 9.49 5.70
N SER A 37 -4.07 9.28 4.67
CA SER A 37 -2.95 8.35 4.75
C SER A 37 -1.99 8.74 5.88
N GLY A 38 -1.57 10.01 5.96
CA GLY A 38 -0.70 10.50 7.03
C GLY A 38 -1.31 10.34 8.43
N MET A 39 -2.61 10.59 8.58
CA MET A 39 -3.33 10.35 9.84
C MET A 39 -3.33 8.86 10.22
N ALA A 40 -3.62 7.98 9.26
CA ALA A 40 -3.61 6.54 9.48
C ALA A 40 -2.23 6.04 9.92
N VAL A 41 -1.16 6.56 9.30
CA VAL A 41 0.24 6.26 9.67
C VAL A 41 0.51 6.63 11.12
N ARG A 42 0.19 7.87 11.52
CA ARG A 42 0.48 8.35 12.89
C ARG A 42 -0.29 7.56 13.94
N MET A 43 -1.56 7.26 13.69
CA MET A 43 -2.38 6.42 14.57
C MET A 43 -1.87 4.97 14.64
N ALA A 44 -1.48 4.38 13.51
CA ALA A 44 -0.89 3.03 13.49
C ALA A 44 0.44 2.96 14.24
N GLN A 45 1.26 4.02 14.14
CA GLN A 45 2.50 4.16 14.87
C GLN A 45 2.27 4.32 16.38
N ASP A 46 1.34 5.18 16.79
CA ASP A 46 0.94 5.39 18.18
C ASP A 46 0.46 4.08 18.85
N MET A 47 -0.29 3.26 18.11
CA MET A 47 -0.71 1.92 18.58
C MET A 47 0.42 0.86 18.55
N GLY A 48 1.60 1.19 18.01
CA GLY A 48 2.74 0.26 17.94
C GLY A 48 2.62 -0.80 16.84
N LEU A 49 1.76 -0.63 15.83
CA LEU A 49 1.54 -1.65 14.79
C LEU A 49 2.76 -1.90 13.88
N HIS A 50 3.70 -0.95 13.87
CA HIS A 50 4.97 -1.02 13.15
C HIS A 50 6.04 -1.86 13.87
N ARG A 51 5.75 -2.30 15.10
CA ARG A 51 6.71 -3.01 15.95
C ARG A 51 6.50 -4.52 15.91
N SER A 52 7.59 -5.30 15.95
CA SER A 52 7.53 -6.76 16.09
C SER A 52 6.73 -7.17 17.33
N ILE A 53 5.81 -8.08 17.11
CA ILE A 53 4.94 -8.65 18.14
C ILE A 53 5.38 -10.06 18.56
N SER A 54 6.54 -10.53 18.09
CA SER A 54 7.10 -11.85 18.41
C SER A 54 7.25 -12.13 19.90
N LYS A 55 7.44 -11.09 20.71
CA LYS A 55 7.60 -11.18 22.17
C LYS A 55 6.30 -10.96 22.94
N TRP A 56 5.21 -10.62 22.25
CA TRP A 56 3.95 -10.26 22.88
C TRP A 56 3.14 -11.54 23.12
N LYS A 57 2.49 -11.63 24.29
CA LYS A 57 1.57 -12.74 24.60
C LYS A 57 0.23 -12.44 23.92
N MET A 58 0.14 -12.77 22.63
CA MET A 58 -1.00 -12.47 21.77
C MET A 58 -1.41 -13.69 20.97
N GLY A 59 -2.71 -13.84 20.69
CA GLY A 59 -3.20 -14.90 19.81
C GLY A 59 -2.76 -14.69 18.36
N GLU A 60 -2.49 -15.78 17.64
CA GLU A 60 -1.99 -15.72 16.24
C GLU A 60 -2.92 -14.93 15.31
N ALA A 61 -4.23 -15.08 15.46
CA ALA A 61 -5.21 -14.36 14.65
C ALA A 61 -5.15 -12.84 14.87
N GLU A 62 -5.00 -12.40 16.12
CA GLU A 62 -4.84 -10.97 16.46
C GLU A 62 -3.50 -10.45 15.93
N ALA A 63 -2.43 -11.22 16.11
CA ALA A 63 -1.10 -10.89 15.64
C ALA A 63 -1.08 -10.66 14.11
N GLU A 64 -1.68 -11.59 13.36
CA GLU A 64 -1.78 -11.47 11.91
C GLU A 64 -2.69 -10.32 11.47
N GLN A 65 -3.74 -10.02 12.23
CA GLN A 65 -4.60 -8.87 11.94
C GLN A 65 -3.81 -7.56 12.07
N ARG A 66 -3.01 -7.41 13.12
CA ARG A 66 -2.15 -6.23 13.33
C ARG A 66 -1.13 -6.05 12.19
N LYS A 67 -0.46 -7.13 11.77
CA LYS A 67 0.44 -7.11 10.62
C LYS A 67 -0.29 -6.65 9.35
N ARG A 68 -1.47 -7.20 9.06
CA ARG A 68 -2.26 -6.81 7.87
C ARG A 68 -2.69 -5.35 7.92
N ILE A 69 -3.07 -4.82 9.08
CA ILE A 69 -3.42 -3.40 9.23
C ILE A 69 -2.20 -2.53 8.95
N TRP A 70 -1.06 -2.83 9.59
CA TRP A 70 0.17 -2.07 9.38
C TRP A 70 0.56 -2.04 7.90
N PHE A 71 0.62 -3.20 7.25
CA PHE A 71 1.05 -3.28 5.87
C PHE A 71 0.02 -2.74 4.86
N SER A 72 -1.26 -2.66 5.22
CA SER A 72 -2.27 -1.93 4.45
C SER A 72 -1.98 -0.43 4.48
N VAL A 73 -1.75 0.13 5.67
CA VAL A 73 -1.38 1.55 5.85
C VAL A 73 -0.05 1.85 5.15
N TYR A 74 0.91 0.93 5.25
CA TYR A 74 2.22 1.00 4.60
C TYR A 74 2.14 1.17 3.09
N ALA A 75 1.31 0.35 2.45
CA ALA A 75 1.08 0.43 1.02
C ALA A 75 0.39 1.75 0.65
N VAL A 76 -0.68 2.10 1.35
CA VAL A 76 -1.46 3.33 1.09
C VAL A 76 -0.56 4.57 1.14
N ASP A 77 0.30 4.72 2.15
CA ASP A 77 1.28 5.83 2.23
C ASP A 77 2.12 5.96 0.96
N ARG A 78 2.65 4.83 0.46
CA ARG A 78 3.55 4.81 -0.70
C ARG A 78 2.84 5.13 -2.01
N TRP A 79 1.68 4.51 -2.23
CA TRP A 79 0.91 4.73 -3.45
C TRP A 79 0.32 6.14 -3.49
N CYS A 80 -0.18 6.65 -2.35
CA CYS A 80 -0.62 8.04 -2.26
C CYS A 80 0.54 9.00 -2.54
N CYS A 81 1.67 8.86 -1.84
CA CYS A 81 2.83 9.72 -2.02
C CYS A 81 3.41 9.67 -3.44
N ALA A 82 3.41 8.49 -4.08
CA ALA A 82 3.80 8.35 -5.48
C ALA A 82 2.87 9.12 -6.42
N ALA A 83 1.55 9.03 -6.23
CA ALA A 83 0.57 9.71 -7.05
C ALA A 83 0.68 11.24 -6.95
N VAL A 84 1.00 11.76 -5.77
CA VAL A 84 1.01 13.21 -5.49
C VAL A 84 2.40 13.85 -5.46
N GLY A 85 3.46 13.06 -5.63
CA GLY A 85 4.85 13.52 -5.57
C GLY A 85 5.28 14.05 -4.20
N ARG A 86 4.75 13.47 -3.11
CA ARG A 86 5.05 13.88 -1.72
C ARG A 86 6.01 12.91 -1.03
N PRO A 87 6.71 13.34 0.04
CA PRO A 87 7.53 12.44 0.86
C PRO A 87 6.68 11.44 1.63
N LEU A 88 7.23 10.24 1.82
CA LEU A 88 6.64 9.17 2.64
C LEU A 88 6.59 9.59 4.11
N ALA A 89 5.49 9.26 4.79
CA ALA A 89 5.39 9.41 6.24
C ALA A 89 6.11 8.29 6.98
N ILE A 90 6.19 7.09 6.39
CA ILE A 90 6.84 5.92 7.00
C ILE A 90 8.33 5.88 6.65
N CYS A 91 9.16 5.79 7.68
CA CYS A 91 10.57 5.42 7.57
C CYS A 91 10.74 3.91 7.81
N ASP A 92 11.31 3.18 6.84
CA ASP A 92 11.48 1.73 6.97
C ASP A 92 12.44 1.34 8.10
N ALA A 93 13.39 2.21 8.45
CA ALA A 93 14.35 1.96 9.54
C ALA A 93 13.69 1.92 10.93
N ASP A 94 12.50 2.49 11.08
CA ASP A 94 11.77 2.53 12.35
C ASP A 94 10.87 1.30 12.55
N CYS A 95 10.74 0.45 11.52
CA CYS A 95 9.79 -0.66 11.47
C CYS A 95 10.52 -2.00 11.59
N ASP A 96 10.08 -2.86 12.51
CA ASP A 96 10.61 -4.22 12.70
C ASP A 96 9.51 -5.31 12.69
N ILE A 97 8.27 -4.94 12.37
CA ILE A 97 7.15 -5.88 12.19
C ILE A 97 7.38 -6.86 11.03
N GLU A 98 7.05 -8.12 11.27
CA GLU A 98 7.20 -9.19 10.28
C GLU A 98 6.10 -9.16 9.21
N LEU A 99 6.43 -9.63 8.00
CA LEU A 99 5.45 -9.74 6.93
C LEU A 99 4.25 -10.64 7.33
N PRO A 100 3.02 -10.32 6.86
CA PRO A 100 1.86 -11.16 7.08
C PRO A 100 2.07 -12.55 6.48
N GLN A 101 1.59 -13.58 7.17
CA GLN A 101 1.73 -14.95 6.73
C GLN A 101 0.75 -15.28 5.60
N LEU A 102 1.18 -16.16 4.69
CA LEU A 102 0.37 -16.57 3.54
C LEU A 102 -0.71 -17.59 3.91
N CYS A 103 -0.41 -18.53 4.80
CA CYS A 103 -1.28 -19.66 5.16
C CYS A 103 -1.06 -20.03 6.63
N LEU A 104 -1.97 -19.61 7.51
CA LEU A 104 -2.00 -20.09 8.90
C LEU A 104 -3.27 -20.87 9.23
N GLU A 105 -4.38 -20.61 8.52
CA GLU A 105 -5.65 -21.26 8.83
C GLU A 105 -5.85 -22.47 7.91
N GLU A 106 -5.74 -23.67 8.49
CA GLU A 106 -6.32 -24.88 7.90
C GLU A 106 -7.82 -24.61 7.63
N GLY A 107 -8.25 -24.83 6.39
CA GLY A 107 -9.64 -24.54 5.96
C GLY A 107 -9.86 -23.24 5.19
N LEU A 108 -8.82 -22.41 4.94
CA LEU A 108 -8.95 -21.27 4.04
C LEU A 108 -9.32 -21.71 2.62
N ASP A 109 -10.37 -21.09 2.07
CA ASP A 109 -10.78 -21.28 0.68
C ASP A 109 -9.70 -20.75 -0.31
N SER A 110 -9.74 -21.23 -1.55
CA SER A 110 -8.78 -20.88 -2.60
C SER A 110 -8.73 -19.38 -2.92
N LYS A 111 -9.85 -18.67 -2.78
CA LYS A 111 -9.98 -17.23 -3.05
C LYS A 111 -9.26 -16.43 -1.96
N SER A 112 -9.46 -16.78 -0.70
CA SER A 112 -8.81 -16.18 0.47
C SER A 112 -7.29 -16.35 0.42
N LYS A 113 -6.80 -17.54 0.02
CA LYS A 113 -5.37 -17.78 -0.23
C LYS A 113 -4.81 -16.87 -1.32
N ARG A 114 -5.54 -16.71 -2.43
CA ARG A 114 -5.16 -15.80 -3.53
C ARG A 114 -5.07 -14.36 -3.05
N TYR A 115 -6.03 -13.85 -2.28
CA TYR A 115 -5.99 -12.49 -1.76
C TYR A 115 -4.80 -12.23 -0.84
N ARG A 116 -4.48 -13.17 0.07
CA ARG A 116 -3.30 -13.05 0.96
C ARG A 116 -2.00 -12.97 0.17
N MET A 117 -1.91 -13.76 -0.90
CA MET A 117 -0.74 -13.75 -1.78
C MET A 117 -0.64 -12.46 -2.60
N LEU A 118 -1.75 -11.97 -3.18
CA LEU A 118 -1.79 -10.67 -3.85
C LEU A 118 -1.39 -9.54 -2.92
N PHE A 119 -1.90 -9.56 -1.68
CA PHE A 119 -1.55 -8.59 -0.66
C PHE A 119 -0.06 -8.61 -0.34
N ARG A 120 0.54 -9.79 -0.16
CA ARG A 120 1.99 -9.91 0.07
C ARG A 120 2.83 -9.40 -1.10
N ASN A 121 2.42 -9.69 -2.33
CA ASN A 121 3.09 -9.16 -3.53
C ASN A 121 2.96 -7.64 -3.61
N MET A 122 1.79 -7.08 -3.25
CA MET A 122 1.54 -5.64 -3.22
C MET A 122 2.39 -4.94 -2.15
N ILE A 123 2.61 -5.56 -0.98
CA ILE A 123 3.57 -5.07 0.02
C ILE A 123 4.98 -5.03 -0.56
N SER A 124 5.43 -6.12 -1.18
CA SER A 124 6.77 -6.22 -1.76
C SER A 124 7.02 -5.15 -2.83
N LEU A 125 6.04 -4.94 -3.73
CA LEU A 125 6.08 -3.85 -4.70
C LEU A 125 6.13 -2.47 -4.03
N SER A 126 5.38 -2.29 -2.95
CA SER A 126 5.37 -1.05 -2.18
C SER A 126 6.76 -0.77 -1.56
N VAL A 127 7.50 -1.79 -1.11
CA VAL A 127 8.89 -1.61 -0.66
C VAL A 127 9.75 -1.03 -1.77
N VAL A 128 9.70 -1.60 -2.99
CA VAL A 128 10.44 -1.11 -4.16
C VAL A 128 10.04 0.32 -4.52
N LEU A 129 8.72 0.61 -4.52
CA LEU A 129 8.20 1.96 -4.74
C LEU A 129 8.74 2.96 -3.71
N GLY A 130 8.81 2.56 -2.43
CA GLY A 130 9.36 3.39 -1.37
C GLY A 130 10.84 3.73 -1.60
N LEU A 131 11.62 2.77 -2.08
CA LEU A 131 13.02 2.99 -2.46
C LEU A 131 13.15 3.99 -3.61
N ILE A 132 12.33 3.83 -4.67
CA ILE A 132 12.28 4.74 -5.81
C ILE A 132 11.98 6.18 -5.34
N LEU A 133 10.94 6.36 -4.53
CA LEU A 133 10.52 7.68 -4.05
C LEU A 133 11.61 8.36 -3.23
N ARG A 134 12.29 7.64 -2.34
CA ARG A 134 13.37 8.21 -1.52
C ARG A 134 14.66 8.48 -2.31
N GLN A 135 15.00 7.61 -3.26
CA GLN A 135 16.31 7.62 -3.92
C GLN A 135 16.35 8.39 -5.24
N LEU A 136 15.22 8.54 -5.94
CA LEU A 136 15.18 9.20 -7.25
C LEU A 136 14.38 10.51 -7.22
N TYR A 137 13.39 10.62 -6.33
CA TYR A 137 12.51 11.79 -6.27
C TYR A 137 12.85 12.77 -5.14
N SER A 138 13.96 12.55 -4.43
CA SER A 138 14.45 13.50 -3.43
C SER A 138 14.94 14.80 -4.08
N PRO A 139 14.62 15.99 -3.52
CA PRO A 139 15.12 17.28 -4.03
C PRO A 139 16.65 17.32 -4.16
N LYS A 140 17.38 16.61 -3.30
CA LYS A 140 18.84 16.50 -3.35
C LYS A 140 19.35 15.85 -4.64
N VAL A 141 18.59 14.91 -5.20
CA VAL A 141 18.92 14.23 -6.47
C VAL A 141 18.71 15.17 -7.64
N LYS A 142 17.66 16.00 -7.59
CA LYS A 142 17.42 17.04 -8.60
C LYS A 142 18.54 18.08 -8.64
N SER A 143 19.11 18.45 -7.48
CA SER A 143 20.22 19.39 -7.41
C SER A 143 21.57 18.84 -7.88
N LEU A 144 21.72 17.51 -7.98
CA LEU A 144 22.97 16.86 -8.42
C LEU A 144 23.11 16.77 -9.96
N GLY A 145 22.06 17.16 -10.70
CA GLY A 145 22.01 17.01 -12.17
C GLY A 145 21.73 15.57 -12.60
N HIS A 146 20.95 15.40 -13.67
CA HIS A 146 20.53 14.09 -14.19
C HIS A 146 21.68 13.23 -14.75
N ASP A 147 22.87 13.80 -14.93
CA ASP A 147 24.03 13.19 -15.60
C ASP A 147 25.03 12.50 -14.66
N SER A 148 24.68 12.33 -13.38
CA SER A 148 25.54 11.60 -12.45
C SER A 148 25.47 10.09 -12.74
N THR A 149 26.62 9.47 -12.98
CA THR A 149 26.79 8.01 -13.06
C THR A 149 26.15 7.28 -11.88
N ALA A 150 26.12 7.90 -10.69
CA ALA A 150 25.46 7.39 -9.51
C ALA A 150 23.93 7.22 -9.68
N ILE A 151 23.26 8.14 -10.37
CA ILE A 151 21.81 8.04 -10.67
C ILE A 151 21.58 6.89 -11.66
N ALA A 152 22.42 6.75 -12.69
CA ALA A 152 22.31 5.65 -13.64
C ALA A 152 22.47 4.27 -12.96
N THR A 153 23.47 4.11 -12.08
CA THR A 153 23.64 2.89 -11.28
C THR A 153 22.44 2.64 -10.35
N MET A 154 21.90 3.70 -9.74
CA MET A 154 20.72 3.62 -8.88
C MET A 154 19.49 3.11 -9.65
N VAL A 155 19.21 3.70 -10.80
CA VAL A 155 18.09 3.31 -11.68
C VAL A 155 18.26 1.87 -12.16
N SER A 156 19.48 1.49 -12.57
CA SER A 156 19.76 0.10 -12.98
C SER A 156 19.46 -0.89 -11.85
N ARG A 157 19.92 -0.62 -10.63
CA ARG A 157 19.64 -1.47 -9.47
C ARG A 157 18.14 -1.59 -9.16
N LEU A 158 17.41 -0.47 -9.22
CA LEU A 158 15.96 -0.47 -8.97
C LEU A 158 15.19 -1.23 -10.05
N LYS A 159 15.62 -1.14 -11.33
CA LYS A 159 15.06 -1.95 -12.42
C LYS A 159 15.28 -3.44 -12.19
N THR A 160 16.48 -3.85 -11.76
CA THR A 160 16.76 -5.25 -11.41
C THR A 160 15.87 -5.71 -10.27
N GLN A 161 15.73 -4.95 -9.18
CA GLN A 161 14.84 -5.33 -8.06
C GLN A 161 13.38 -5.49 -8.49
N LEU A 162 12.91 -4.63 -9.41
CA LEU A 162 11.55 -4.75 -9.94
C LEU A 162 11.38 -5.97 -10.84
N ALA A 163 12.39 -6.31 -11.65
CA ALA A 163 12.39 -7.51 -12.47
C ALA A 163 12.40 -8.77 -11.60
N ASP A 164 13.30 -8.84 -10.62
CA ASP A 164 13.40 -9.95 -9.66
C ASP A 164 12.08 -10.15 -8.91
N TRP A 165 11.44 -9.05 -8.49
CA TRP A 165 10.11 -9.09 -7.88
C TRP A 165 9.08 -9.68 -8.84
N TYR A 166 9.02 -9.22 -10.08
CA TYR A 166 8.06 -9.69 -11.07
C TYR A 166 8.24 -11.17 -11.39
N ASP A 167 9.49 -11.64 -11.44
CA ASP A 167 9.82 -13.04 -11.70
C ASP A 167 9.35 -13.97 -10.58
N GLN A 168 9.41 -13.51 -9.32
CA GLN A 168 8.94 -14.26 -8.15
C GLN A 168 7.42 -14.37 -8.01
N ILE A 169 6.64 -13.57 -8.77
CA ILE A 169 5.18 -13.64 -8.73
C ILE A 169 4.72 -14.97 -9.34
N PRO A 170 3.83 -15.74 -8.69
CA PRO A 170 3.27 -16.94 -9.29
C PRO A 170 2.50 -16.65 -10.58
N GLN A 171 2.60 -17.54 -11.58
CA GLN A 171 2.07 -17.31 -12.92
C GLN A 171 0.59 -16.87 -12.94
N HIS A 172 -0.25 -17.48 -12.09
CA HIS A 172 -1.68 -17.16 -11.99
C HIS A 172 -1.99 -15.81 -11.31
N CYS A 173 -0.97 -15.07 -10.87
CA CYS A 173 -1.05 -13.69 -10.39
C CYS A 173 -0.32 -12.70 -11.29
N LYS A 174 0.43 -13.16 -12.31
CA LYS A 174 1.01 -12.26 -13.31
C LYS A 174 -0.11 -11.78 -14.23
N LEU A 175 -0.14 -10.49 -14.50
CA LEU A 175 -1.02 -9.92 -15.51
C LEU A 175 -0.41 -10.20 -16.88
N ASP A 176 -1.19 -10.77 -17.79
CA ASP A 176 -0.84 -10.87 -19.19
C ASP A 176 -1.34 -9.65 -20.00
N ASP A 177 -0.95 -9.58 -21.27
CA ASP A 177 -1.36 -8.47 -22.14
C ASP A 177 -2.88 -8.41 -22.35
N GLN A 178 -3.57 -9.56 -22.24
CA GLN A 178 -5.02 -9.63 -22.35
C GLN A 178 -5.71 -9.05 -21.12
N ASP A 179 -5.20 -9.35 -19.93
CA ASP A 179 -5.67 -8.79 -18.65
C ASP A 179 -5.45 -7.28 -18.63
N ILE A 180 -4.31 -6.80 -19.10
CA ILE A 180 -4.03 -5.36 -19.21
C ILE A 180 -5.01 -4.70 -20.19
N ALA A 181 -5.29 -5.33 -21.34
CA ALA A 181 -6.26 -4.82 -22.30
C ALA A 181 -7.68 -4.76 -21.70
N ARG A 182 -8.10 -5.81 -20.98
CA ARG A 182 -9.39 -5.85 -20.26
C ARG A 182 -9.50 -4.75 -19.21
N ILE A 183 -8.46 -4.52 -18.41
CA ILE A 183 -8.46 -3.47 -17.38
C ILE A 183 -8.58 -2.07 -18.01
N ARG A 184 -7.93 -1.84 -19.15
CA ARG A 184 -8.04 -0.58 -19.90
C ARG A 184 -9.46 -0.37 -20.43
N GLN A 185 -10.09 -1.43 -20.94
CA GLN A 185 -11.48 -1.42 -21.42
C GLN A 185 -12.49 -1.23 -20.29
N ALA A 186 -12.29 -1.87 -19.13
CA ALA A 186 -13.14 -1.72 -17.96
C ALA A 186 -13.09 -0.30 -17.35
N LYS A 187 -11.98 0.44 -17.53
CA LYS A 187 -11.91 1.86 -17.18
C LYS A 187 -12.68 2.78 -18.13
N THR A 188 -12.96 2.32 -19.35
CA THR A 188 -13.71 3.07 -20.36
C THR A 188 -15.22 2.80 -20.34
N GLU A 189 -15.67 1.71 -19.73
CA GLU A 189 -17.09 1.51 -19.43
C GLU A 189 -17.44 2.32 -18.16
N PRO A 190 -18.33 3.33 -18.23
CA PRO A 190 -18.65 4.13 -17.06
C PRO A 190 -19.49 3.31 -16.10
N LEU A 191 -18.86 2.81 -15.04
CA LEU A 191 -19.54 2.27 -13.85
C LEU A 191 -20.61 3.26 -13.32
N GLU A 192 -20.43 4.56 -13.58
CA GLU A 192 -21.39 5.62 -13.25
C GLU A 192 -22.72 5.52 -14.02
N ALA A 193 -22.75 4.97 -15.24
CA ALA A 193 -23.99 4.85 -16.01
C ALA A 193 -24.90 3.74 -15.46
N GLU A 194 -24.34 2.56 -15.18
CA GLU A 194 -25.07 1.46 -14.54
C GLU A 194 -25.53 1.81 -13.11
N LEU A 195 -24.74 2.60 -12.38
CA LEU A 195 -25.10 3.03 -11.02
C LEU A 195 -26.15 4.15 -11.03
N LYS A 196 -26.13 5.07 -11.99
CA LYS A 196 -27.19 6.08 -12.15
C LYS A 196 -28.53 5.44 -12.52
N GLU A 197 -28.53 4.50 -13.46
CA GLU A 197 -29.74 3.80 -13.89
C GLU A 197 -30.40 3.02 -12.74
N LYS A 198 -29.59 2.39 -11.87
CA LYS A 198 -30.06 1.67 -10.68
C LYS A 198 -30.47 2.54 -9.49
N ILE A 199 -30.11 3.82 -9.48
CA ILE A 199 -30.52 4.79 -8.45
C ILE A 199 -31.78 5.55 -8.88
N GLU A 200 -32.02 5.64 -10.19
CA GLU A 200 -33.20 6.31 -10.79
C GLU A 200 -34.39 5.35 -11.05
N THR A 201 -34.24 4.05 -10.78
CA THR A 201 -35.33 3.04 -10.74
C THR A 201 -35.63 2.59 -9.31
#